data_AF-A0A963K4Q1-F1
#
_entry.id   AF-A0A963K4Q1-F1
#
_cell.length_a   1.000
_cell.length_b   1.000
_cell.length_c   1.000
_cell.angle_alpha   90.00
_cell.angle_beta   90.00
_cell.angle_gamma   90.00
#
_symmetry.space_group_name_H-M   'P 1'
#
loop_
_entity.id
_entity.type
_entity.pdbx_description
1 polymer ?
#
loop_
_entity_poly.entity_id
_entity_poly.type
_entity_poly.pdbx_seq_one_letter_code
_entity_poly.pdbx_strand_id
1 'polypeptide(L)'
;KDTPTSYHLAVVLDDHLQGVTLVSRGEDLFHATHLHRLLQALFGITPPRYYHHNLIADSRGERLAKRNRAITLRHLRDIGRTPADIWKMLGLQQRV
;
A
#
# COMPACT_ATOMS: atom_id res chain seq x y z
N LYS A 1 2.52 2.52 -29.37
CA LYS A 1 2.84 2.93 -27.98
C LYS A 1 1.75 2.31 -27.14
N ASP A 2 2.02 1.14 -26.55
CA ASP A 2 1.03 0.30 -25.88
C ASP A 2 0.24 1.12 -24.88
N THR A 3 -1.09 1.06 -24.98
CA THR A 3 -2.00 1.86 -24.19
C THR A 3 -1.75 1.57 -22.71
N PRO A 4 -1.17 2.49 -21.92
CA PRO A 4 -1.01 2.25 -20.51
C PRO A 4 -2.40 2.24 -19.90
N THR A 5 -2.83 1.10 -19.36
CA THR A 5 -4.07 1.04 -18.58
C THR A 5 -3.93 2.01 -17.41
N SER A 6 -4.93 2.87 -17.21
CA SER A 6 -4.98 3.71 -16.03
C SER A 6 -4.99 2.83 -14.79
N TYR A 7 -3.98 2.94 -13.93
CA TYR A 7 -3.90 2.24 -12.64
C TYR A 7 -5.22 2.34 -11.87
N HIS A 8 -5.88 3.49 -11.91
CA HIS A 8 -7.14 3.71 -11.19
C HIS A 8 -8.31 2.90 -11.73
N LEU A 9 -8.35 2.68 -13.05
CA LEU A 9 -9.38 1.85 -13.67
C LEU A 9 -9.13 0.37 -13.40
N ALA A 10 -7.88 -0.08 -13.58
CA ALA A 10 -7.49 -1.48 -13.34
C ALA A 10 -7.81 -1.90 -11.90
N VAL A 11 -7.35 -1.13 -10.90
CA VAL A 11 -7.59 -1.47 -9.48
C VAL A 11 -9.08 -1.59 -9.16
N VAL A 12 -9.92 -0.68 -9.65
CA VAL A 12 -11.37 -0.73 -9.35
C VAL A 12 -12.03 -1.98 -9.93
N LEU A 13 -11.68 -2.36 -11.16
CA LEU A 13 -12.25 -3.52 -11.83
C LEU A 13 -11.71 -4.82 -11.23
N ASP A 14 -10.40 -4.89 -10.99
CA ASP A 14 -9.75 -6.09 -10.44
C ASP A 14 -10.23 -6.36 -9.01
N ASP A 15 -10.29 -5.34 -8.15
CA ASP A 15 -10.82 -5.47 -6.78
C ASP A 15 -12.27 -6.02 -6.79
N HIS A 16 -13.10 -5.54 -7.73
CA HIS A 16 -14.47 -6.02 -7.87
C HIS A 16 -14.53 -7.47 -8.35
N LEU A 17 -13.80 -7.81 -9.41
CA LEU A 17 -13.77 -9.15 -9.99
C LEU A 17 -13.21 -10.20 -9.01
N GLN A 18 -12.29 -9.80 -8.14
CA GLN A 18 -11.68 -10.65 -7.12
C GLN A 18 -12.48 -10.70 -5.81
N GLY A 19 -13.54 -9.90 -5.68
CA GLY A 19 -14.36 -9.86 -4.47
C GLY A 19 -13.64 -9.25 -3.25
N VAL A 20 -12.74 -8.29 -3.48
CA VAL A 20 -12.04 -7.58 -2.40
C VAL A 20 -13.06 -6.81 -1.55
N THR A 21 -13.08 -7.08 -0.25
CA THR A 21 -14.01 -6.45 0.71
C THR A 21 -13.34 -5.39 1.59
N LEU A 22 -12.01 -5.43 1.72
CA LEU A 22 -11.21 -4.47 2.49
C LEU A 22 -9.93 -4.14 1.72
N VAL A 23 -9.78 -2.87 1.35
CA VAL A 23 -8.56 -2.33 0.78
C VAL A 23 -7.75 -1.66 1.90
N SER A 24 -6.65 -2.29 2.29
CA SER A 24 -5.67 -1.74 3.23
C SER A 24 -4.47 -1.16 2.47
N ARG A 25 -4.19 0.13 2.63
CA ARG A 25 -3.09 0.81 1.93
C ARG A 25 -2.55 2.01 2.71
N GLY A 26 -1.44 2.59 2.25
CA GLY A 26 -0.86 3.77 2.88
C GLY A 26 -1.74 5.02 2.75
N GLU A 27 -1.62 5.92 3.73
CA GLU A 27 -2.29 7.23 3.74
C GLU A 27 -1.91 8.12 2.54
N ASP A 28 -0.75 7.88 1.92
CA ASP A 28 -0.35 8.54 0.67
C ASP A 28 -1.33 8.29 -0.49
N LEU A 29 -2.09 7.19 -0.44
CA LEU A 29 -3.12 6.85 -1.43
C LEU A 29 -4.53 7.29 -1.00
N PHE A 30 -4.68 8.10 0.06
CA PHE A 30 -5.98 8.56 0.53
C PHE A 30 -6.77 9.30 -0.56
N HIS A 31 -6.17 10.29 -1.20
CA HIS A 31 -6.86 11.10 -2.22
C HIS A 31 -7.20 10.31 -3.49
N ALA A 32 -6.41 9.28 -3.84
CA ALA A 32 -6.74 8.38 -4.95
C ALA A 32 -8.08 7.65 -4.74
N THR A 33 -8.50 7.49 -3.48
CA THR A 33 -9.80 6.88 -3.12
C THR A 33 -10.97 7.66 -3.70
N HIS A 34 -10.89 8.99 -3.80
CA HIS A 34 -11.99 9.77 -4.38
C HIS A 34 -12.26 9.37 -5.82
N LEU A 35 -11.21 9.19 -6.62
CA LEU A 35 -11.32 8.73 -7.99
C LEU A 35 -11.81 7.28 -8.07
N HIS A 36 -11.32 6.39 -7.20
CA HIS A 36 -11.78 5.00 -7.16
C HIS A 36 -13.28 4.91 -6.79
N ARG A 37 -13.74 5.72 -5.83
CA ARG A 37 -15.15 5.80 -5.44
C ARG A 37 -16.03 6.33 -6.57
N LEU A 38 -15.56 7.33 -7.31
CA LEU A 38 -16.26 7.84 -8.50
C LEU A 38 -16.42 6.75 -9.56
N LEU A 39 -15.33 6.05 -9.90
CA LEU A 39 -15.36 4.96 -10.89
C LEU A 39 -16.30 3.83 -10.45
N GLN A 40 -16.25 3.42 -9.18
CA GLN A 40 -17.17 2.41 -8.64
C GLN A 40 -18.63 2.85 -8.77
N ALA A 41 -18.94 4.11 -8.50
CA ALA A 41 -20.29 4.64 -8.67
C ALA A 41 -20.73 4.61 -10.14
N LEU A 42 -19.84 4.99 -11.07
CA LEU A 42 -20.13 4.95 -12.51
C LEU A 42 -20.36 3.53 -13.04
N PHE A 43 -19.67 2.53 -12.46
CA PHE A 43 -19.82 1.12 -12.85
C PHE A 43 -20.85 0.35 -12.02
N GLY A 44 -21.55 0.99 -11.08
CA GLY A 44 -22.52 0.30 -10.21
C GLY A 44 -21.89 -0.72 -9.24
N ILE A 45 -20.61 -0.57 -8.93
CA ILE A 45 -19.85 -1.47 -8.07
C ILE A 45 -20.05 -1.07 -6.60
N THR A 46 -20.34 -2.06 -5.74
CA THR A 46 -20.37 -1.85 -4.29
C THR A 46 -18.96 -1.58 -3.78
N PRO A 47 -18.70 -0.45 -3.09
CA PRO A 47 -17.36 -0.14 -2.61
C PRO A 47 -16.88 -1.12 -1.53
N PRO A 48 -15.59 -1.49 -1.53
CA PRO A 48 -15.00 -2.14 -0.38
C PRO A 48 -14.88 -1.16 0.79
N ARG A 49 -14.60 -1.69 1.98
CA ARG A 49 -14.11 -0.88 3.09
C ARG A 49 -12.69 -0.41 2.77
N TYR A 50 -12.35 0.81 3.16
CA TYR A 50 -11.02 1.35 3.03
C TYR A 50 -10.39 1.52 4.41
N TYR A 51 -9.13 1.10 4.53
CA TYR A 51 -8.30 1.39 5.68
C TYR A 51 -6.97 1.99 5.19
N HIS A 52 -6.71 3.22 5.62
CA HIS A 52 -5.48 3.94 5.30
C HIS A 52 -4.57 3.96 6.51
N HIS A 53 -3.48 3.21 6.45
CA HIS A 53 -2.53 3.14 7.55
C HIS A 53 -1.46 4.22 7.43
N ASN A 54 -0.92 4.61 8.58
CA ASN A 54 0.21 5.55 8.66
C ASN A 54 1.41 5.04 7.86
N LEU A 55 2.21 5.99 7.35
CA LEU A 55 3.44 5.69 6.63
C LEU A 55 4.58 5.40 7.61
N ILE A 56 5.49 4.52 7.22
CA ILE A 56 6.64 4.17 8.05
C ILE A 56 7.63 5.33 8.05
N ALA A 57 8.07 5.72 9.25
CA ALA A 57 9.09 6.72 9.47
C ALA A 57 10.36 6.09 10.05
N ASP A 58 11.49 6.78 9.89
CA ASP A 58 12.74 6.41 10.55
C ASP A 58 12.78 6.87 12.02
N SER A 59 13.90 6.61 12.70
CA SER A 59 14.12 7.02 14.10
C SER A 59 14.06 8.54 14.35
N ARG A 60 14.12 9.36 13.30
CA ARG A 60 14.04 10.83 13.37
C ARG A 60 12.63 11.34 13.03
N GLY A 61 11.69 10.43 12.73
CA GLY A 61 10.33 10.78 12.30
C GLY A 61 10.23 11.09 10.80
N GLU A 62 11.32 10.95 10.04
CA GLU A 62 11.31 11.21 8.61
C GLU A 62 10.73 10.03 7.85
N ARG A 63 9.79 10.30 6.94
CA ARG A 63 9.14 9.26 6.15
C ARG A 63 10.17 8.48 5.32
N LEU A 64 10.11 7.15 5.41
CA LEU A 64 10.90 6.28 4.54
C LEU A 64 10.41 6.45 3.09
N ALA A 65 11.30 6.95 2.24
CA ALA A 65 11.04 7.11 0.82
C ALA A 65 12.30 6.76 0.02
N LYS A 66 12.13 6.23 -1.20
CA LYS A 66 13.25 5.90 -2.10
C LYS A 66 14.18 7.10 -2.33
N ARG A 67 13.62 8.32 -2.41
CA ARG A 67 14.37 9.58 -2.56
C ARG A 67 15.34 9.87 -1.41
N ASN A 68 15.06 9.35 -0.20
CA ASN A 68 15.89 9.57 0.98
C ASN A 68 16.97 8.48 1.15
N ARG A 69 17.24 7.69 0.10
CA ARG A 69 18.09 6.48 0.18
C ARG A 69 17.69 5.56 1.34
N ALA A 70 16.39 5.50 1.62
CA ALA A 70 15.85 4.65 2.67
C ALA A 70 16.32 3.21 2.45
N ILE A 71 16.67 2.55 3.55
CA ILE A 71 17.09 1.16 3.58
C ILE A 71 16.06 0.30 2.84
N THR A 72 16.55 -0.57 1.95
CA THR A 72 15.71 -1.49 1.18
C THR A 72 15.64 -2.85 1.88
N LEU A 73 14.57 -3.62 1.63
CA LEU A 73 14.47 -5.01 2.09
C LEU A 73 15.64 -5.88 1.58
N ARG A 74 16.15 -5.59 0.38
CA ARG A 74 17.33 -6.26 -0.18
C ARG A 74 18.56 -5.99 0.68
N HIS A 75 18.84 -4.71 0.97
CA HIS A 75 19.97 -4.34 1.80
C HIS A 75 19.88 -4.94 3.21
N LEU A 76 18.70 -4.91 3.84
CA LEU A 76 18.47 -5.54 5.15
C LEU A 76 18.82 -7.04 5.13
N ARG A 77 18.42 -7.74 4.08
CA ARG A 77 18.76 -9.15 3.89
C ARG A 77 20.25 -9.37 3.66
N ASP A 78 20.91 -8.51 2.89
CA ASP A 78 22.35 -8.62 2.60
C ASP A 78 23.21 -8.43 3.87
N ILE A 79 22.75 -7.61 4.83
CA ILE A 79 23.41 -7.44 6.14
C ILE A 79 22.96 -8.46 7.20
N GLY A 80 22.23 -9.51 6.80
CA GLY A 80 21.83 -10.61 7.68
C GLY A 80 20.61 -10.38 8.56
N ARG A 81 19.77 -9.37 8.29
CA ARG A 81 18.51 -9.19 9.03
C ARG A 81 17.49 -10.25 8.67
N THR A 82 16.82 -10.76 9.69
CA THR A 82 15.73 -11.73 9.57
C THR A 82 14.37 -11.03 9.43
N PRO A 83 13.32 -11.72 8.95
CA PRO A 83 11.96 -11.20 9.02
C PRO A 83 11.55 -10.79 10.43
N ALA A 84 11.95 -11.56 11.46
CA ALA A 84 11.64 -11.25 12.86
C ALA A 84 12.28 -9.92 13.31
N ASP A 85 13.49 -9.61 12.86
CA ASP A 85 14.12 -8.32 13.11
C ASP A 85 13.29 -7.17 12.52
N ILE A 86 12.74 -7.36 11.32
CA ILE A 86 11.91 -6.34 10.65
C ILE A 86 10.60 -6.11 11.40
N TRP A 87 9.91 -7.18 11.83
CA TRP A 87 8.71 -7.07 12.66
C TRP A 87 9.00 -6.27 13.95
N LYS A 88 10.11 -6.59 14.62
CA LYS A 88 10.57 -5.86 15.81
C LYS A 88 10.88 -4.40 15.51
N MET A 89 11.54 -4.09 14.39
CA MET A 89 11.83 -2.72 13.95
C MET A 89 10.56 -1.91 13.68
N LEU A 90 9.49 -2.55 13.20
CA LEU A 90 8.18 -1.92 13.00
C LEU A 90 7.34 -1.82 14.28
N GLY A 91 7.84 -2.32 15.41
CA GLY A 91 7.07 -2.38 16.66
C GLY A 91 5.88 -3.34 16.61
N LEU A 92 5.90 -4.28 15.67
CA LEU A 92 4.82 -5.23 15.44
C LEU A 92 5.23 -6.63 15.94
N GLN A 93 4.27 -7.37 16.49
CA GLN A 93 4.49 -8.77 16.84
C GLN A 93 4.32 -9.64 15.61
N GLN A 94 5.24 -10.59 15.40
CA GLN A 94 5.12 -11.57 14.34
C GLN A 94 3.91 -12.46 14.65
N ARG A 95 2.84 -12.33 13.87
CA ARG A 95 1.72 -13.28 13.93
C ARG A 95 2.13 -14.51 13.13
N VAL A 96 2.12 -15.66 13.81
CA VAL A 96 2.34 -16.99 13.23
C VAL A 96 1.21 -17.32 12.28
#